data_AF-A0A2T8HPS6-F1
#
_entry.id   AF-A0A2T8HPS6-F1
#
_cell.length_a   1.000
_cell.length_b   1.000
_cell.length_c   1.000
_cell.angle_alpha   90.00
_cell.angle_beta   90.00
_cell.angle_gamma   90.00
#
_symmetry.space_group_name_H-M   'P 1'
#
loop_
_entity.id
_entity.type
_entity.pdbx_description
1 polymer ?
#
loop_
_entity_poly.entity_id
_entity_poly.type
_entity_poly.pdbx_seq_one_letter_code
_entity_poly.pdbx_strand_id
1 'polypeptide(L)' 'MDLKKYTLIDDCFIKARFGSKNGDIEIEAEVFPGCPAFIEHAIWVETGEPALEHVAANMPAVQKKIRSVVDGFFAK' A
#
# COMPACT_ATOMS: atom_id res chain seq x y z
N MET A 1 -6.16 -18.67 2.95
CA MET A 1 -5.95 -17.20 2.92
C MET A 1 -5.73 -16.87 4.36
N ASP A 2 -4.51 -16.51 4.70
CA ASP A 2 -4.03 -16.64 6.08
C ASP A 2 -3.63 -15.26 6.58
N LEU A 3 -4.10 -14.88 7.78
CA LEU A 3 -3.74 -13.61 8.39
C LEU A 3 -2.25 -13.67 8.76
N LYS A 4 -1.43 -12.89 8.05
CA LYS A 4 0.02 -12.89 8.23
C LYS A 4 0.47 -11.94 9.32
N LYS A 5 -0.22 -10.80 9.44
CA LYS A 5 0.12 -9.75 10.41
C LYS A 5 -1.12 -8.90 10.69
N TYR A 6 -1.29 -8.50 11.95
CA TYR A 6 -2.16 -7.39 12.30
C TYR A 6 -1.37 -6.40 13.14
N THR A 7 -1.67 -5.12 13.01
CA THR A 7 -1.01 -4.05 13.74
C THR A 7 -2.08 -3.01 14.08
N LEU A 8 -2.21 -2.72 15.37
CA LEU A 8 -3.01 -1.60 15.83
C LEU A 8 -2.21 -0.33 15.50
N ILE A 9 -2.80 0.57 14.72
CA ILE A 9 -2.15 1.85 14.39
C ILE A 9 -2.37 2.82 15.56
N ASP A 10 -3.60 2.84 16.08
CA ASP A 10 -4.03 3.59 17.26
C ASP A 10 -5.33 2.96 17.82
N ASP A 11 -5.94 3.63 18.80
CA ASP A 11 -7.14 3.15 19.49
C ASP A 11 -8.39 3.02 18.58
N CYS A 12 -8.34 3.59 17.37
CA CYS A 12 -9.44 3.61 16.42
C CYS A 12 -9.13 2.87 15.11
N PHE A 13 -7.89 2.49 14.81
CA PHE A 13 -7.52 1.91 13.52
C PHE A 13 -6.72 0.60 13.64
N ILE A 14 -7.16 -0.41 12.89
CA ILE A 14 -6.46 -1.69 12.72
C ILE A 14 -6.00 -1.85 11.27
N LYS A 15 -4.74 -2.22 11.10
CA LYS A 15 -4.20 -2.77 9.86
C LYS A 15 -4.11 -4.29 9.93
N ALA A 16 -4.67 -4.97 8.94
CA ALA A 16 -4.58 -6.41 8.77
C ALA A 16 -3.96 -6.75 7.40
N ARG A 17 -2.96 -7.62 7.39
CA ARG A 17 -2.34 -8.14 6.17
C ARG A 17 -2.62 -9.62 6.01
N PHE A 18 -3.23 -9.98 4.88
CA PHE A 18 -3.61 -11.35 4.54
C PHE A 18 -2.74 -11.86 3.39
N GLY A 19 -2.20 -13.07 3.53
CA GLY A 19 -1.48 -13.74 2.46
C GLY A 19 -2.40 -14.51 1.53
N SER A 20 -2.19 -14.34 0.23
CA SER A 20 -2.74 -15.19 -0.82
C SER A 20 -1.62 -15.79 -1.69
N LYS A 21 -1.98 -16.73 -2.58
CA LYS A 21 -1.06 -17.30 -3.57
C LYS A 21 -0.53 -16.29 -4.61
N ASN A 22 -1.19 -15.13 -4.75
CA ASN A 22 -0.93 -14.14 -5.79
C ASN A 22 -0.38 -12.82 -5.24
N GLY A 23 -0.22 -12.69 -3.92
CA GLY A 23 0.08 -11.41 -3.29
C GLY A 23 -0.49 -11.32 -1.88
N ASP A 24 -0.13 -10.25 -1.21
CA ASP A 24 -0.69 -9.89 0.09
C ASP A 24 -1.81 -8.85 -0.09
N ILE A 25 -2.81 -8.89 0.78
CA ILE A 25 -3.85 -7.85 0.86
C ILE A 25 -3.64 -7.12 2.17
N GLU A 26 -3.54 -5.80 2.12
CA GLU A 26 -3.53 -4.95 3.32
C GLU A 26 -4.86 -4.21 3.44
N ILE A 27 -5.52 -4.37 4.58
CA ILE A 27 -6.81 -3.75 4.90
C ILE A 27 -6.60 -2.86 6.11
N GLU A 28 -7.04 -1.61 5.99
CA GLU A 28 -7.12 -0.64 7.09
C GLU A 28 -8.60 -0.44 7.44
N ALA A 29 -8.94 -0.65 8.71
CA ALA A 29 -10.30 -0.55 9.20
C ALA A 29 -10.35 0.29 10.48
N GLU A 30 -11.37 1.13 10.56
CA GLU A 30 -11.72 1.88 11.75
C GLU A 30 -12.58 1.00 12.68
N VAL A 31 -12.21 0.95 13.95
CA VAL A 31 -12.82 0.14 15.00
C VAL A 31 -13.19 1.00 16.20
N PHE A 32 -14.48 1.11 16.46
CA PHE A 32 -15.02 1.71 17.66
C PHE A 32 -15.62 0.64 18.58
N PRO A 33 -15.33 0.65 19.89
CA PRO A 33 -15.91 -0.31 20.83
C PRO A 33 -17.44 -0.29 20.79
N GLY A 34 -18.07 -1.43 20.49
CA GLY A 34 -19.52 -1.57 20.44
C GLY A 34 -20.19 -1.15 19.12
N CYS A 35 -19.41 -0.77 18.10
CA CYS A 35 -19.91 -0.46 16.76
C CYS A 35 -19.38 -1.45 15.71
N PRO A 36 -20.06 -1.62 14.56
CA PRO A 36 -19.51 -2.35 13.43
C PRO A 36 -18.19 -1.73 12.96
N ALA A 37 -17.21 -2.57 12.61
CA ALA A 37 -15.97 -2.11 12.01
C ALA A 37 -16.21 -1.59 10.58
N PHE A 38 -15.61 -0.46 10.23
CA PHE A 38 -15.68 0.12 8.90
C PHE A 38 -14.35 -0.05 8.18
N ILE A 39 -14.35 -0.67 7.00
CA ILE A 39 -13.16 -0.76 6.17
C ILE A 39 -13.00 0.57 5.44
N GLU A 40 -12.03 1.39 5.85
CA GLU A 40 -11.72 2.64 5.13
C GLU A 40 -11.02 2.35 3.81
N HIS A 41 -10.05 1.43 3.81
CA HIS A 41 -9.21 1.17 2.64
C HIS A 41 -8.79 -0.30 2.57
N ALA A 42 -8.86 -0.88 1.38
CA ALA A 42 -8.24 -2.15 1.04
C ALA A 42 -7.28 -1.97 -0.14
N ILE A 43 -6.01 -2.32 0.06
CA ILE A 43 -4.96 -2.25 -0.95
C ILE A 43 -4.49 -3.66 -1.28
N TRP A 44 -4.45 -3.97 -2.57
CA TRP A 44 -3.78 -5.18 -3.06
C TRP A 44 -2.27 -4.91 -3.16
N VAL A 45 -1.48 -5.66 -2.40
CA VAL A 45 -0.02 -5.60 -2.42
C VAL A 45 0.48 -6.80 -3.22
N GLU A 46 0.76 -6.58 -4.50
CA GLU A 46 1.46 -7.60 -5.28
C GLU A 46 2.81 -7.88 -4.63
N THR A 47 3.11 -9.15 -4.38
CA THR A 47 4.40 -9.59 -3.82
C THR A 47 5.04 -10.61 -4.76
N GLY A 48 6.36 -10.53 -4.94
CA GLY A 48 7.11 -11.47 -5.76
C GLY A 48 7.49 -10.91 -7.13
N GLU A 49 7.79 -11.82 -8.07
CA GLU A 49 8.30 -11.50 -9.41
C GLU A 49 7.38 -10.55 -10.21
N PRO A 50 6.04 -10.70 -10.21
CA PRO A 50 5.16 -9.78 -10.93
C PRO A 50 5.20 -8.34 -10.39
N ALA A 51 5.35 -8.18 -9.08
CA ALA A 51 5.47 -6.86 -8.46
C ALA A 51 6.80 -6.19 -8.84
N LEU A 52 7.88 -6.98 -8.90
CA LEU A 52 9.19 -6.49 -9.34
C LEU A 52 9.17 -6.07 -10.80
N GLU A 53 8.51 -6.86 -11.67
CA GLU A 53 8.31 -6.51 -13.08
C GLU A 53 7.50 -5.22 -13.23
N HIS A 54 6.40 -5.09 -12.49
CA HIS A 54 5.56 -3.89 -12.52
C HIS A 54 6.33 -2.64 -12.05
N VAL A 55 7.09 -2.76 -10.97
CA VAL A 55 7.96 -1.67 -10.47
C VAL A 55 9.02 -1.32 -11.50
N ALA A 56 9.71 -2.32 -12.07
CA ALA A 56 10.75 -2.11 -13.09
C ALA A 56 10.20 -1.42 -14.34
N ALA A 57 9.01 -1.82 -14.80
CA ALA A 57 8.35 -1.23 -15.97
C ALA A 57 7.97 0.25 -15.76
N ASN A 58 7.60 0.64 -14.54
CA ASN A 58 7.16 2.01 -14.22
C ASN A 58 8.28 2.92 -13.70
N MET A 59 9.42 2.37 -13.28
CA MET A 59 10.57 3.12 -12.77
C MET A 59 11.04 4.25 -13.70
N PRO A 60 11.12 4.07 -15.05
CA PRO A 60 11.52 5.14 -15.96
C PRO A 60 10.57 6.35 -15.93
N ALA A 61 9.25 6.12 -15.79
CA ALA A 61 8.26 7.19 -15.73
C ALA A 61 8.39 8.01 -14.43
N VAL A 62 8.61 7.33 -13.30
CA VAL A 62 8.88 7.97 -12.01
C VAL A 62 10.16 8.81 -12.07
N GLN A 63 11.25 8.26 -12.62
CA GLN A 63 12.51 8.99 -12.79
C GLN A 63 12.35 10.23 -13.68
N LYS A 64 11.60 10.12 -14.78
CA LYS A 64 11.29 11.26 -15.65
C LYS A 64 10.53 12.35 -14.90
N LYS A 65 9.55 11.97 -14.08
CA LYS A 65 8.78 12.93 -13.28
C LYS A 65 9.65 13.65 -12.25
N ILE A 66 10.54 12.93 -11.57
CA ILE A 66 11.50 13.51 -10.61
C ILE A 66 12.40 14.52 -11.31
N ARG A 67 13.03 14.16 -12.45
CA ARG A 67 13.88 15.10 -13.20
C ARG A 67 13.13 16.36 -13.62
N SER A 68 11.92 16.20 -14.15
CA SER A 68 11.08 17.35 -14.53
C SER A 68 10.79 18.29 -13.36
N VAL A 69 10.61 17.78 -12.14
CA VAL A 69 10.42 18.60 -10.94
C VAL A 69 11.71 19.30 -10.54
N VAL A 70 12.84 18.58 -10.57
CA VAL A 70 14.16 19.11 -10.23
C VAL A 70 14.56 20.24 -11.19
N ASP A 71 14.46 20.02 -12.50
CA ASP A 71 14.81 21.01 -13.53
C ASP A 71 13.91 22.25 -13.41
N GLY A 72 12.62 22.06 -13.12
CA GLY A 72 11.69 23.16 -12.88
C GLY A 72 11.96 23.95 -11.59
N PHE A 73 12.66 23.36 -10.62
CA PHE A 73 13.03 24.03 -9.38
C PHE A 73 14.30 24.87 -9.54
N PHE A 74 15.28 24.40 -10.32
CA PHE A 74 16.53 25.12 -10.60
C PHE A 74 16.43 26.15 -11.74
N ALA A 75 15.31 26.17 -12.48
CA ALA A 75 15.02 27.19 -13.49
C ALA A 75 14.37 28.47 -12.94
N LYS A 76 14.17 28.56 -11.62
CA LYS A 76 13.71 29.76 -10.89
C LYS A 76 14.87 30.43 -10.18
#